data_AF-A0A2E6N746-F1
#
_entry.id   AF-A0A2E6N746-F1
#
_cell.length_a   1.000
_cell.length_b   1.000
_cell.length_c   1.000
_cell.angle_alpha   90.00
_cell.angle_beta   90.00
_cell.angle_gamma   90.00
#
_symmetry.space_group_name_H-M   'P 1'
#
loop_
_entity.id
_entity.type
_entity.pdbx_description
1 polymer ?
#
loop_
_entity_poly.entity_id
_entity_poly.type
_entity_poly.pdbx_seq_one_letter_code
_entity_poly.pdbx_strand_id
1 'polypeptide(L)' 'MLIIILAGVFVGFKLDQIYPNQYKAFTILFSLLSVGLSIYFVIKQVSDSTNQHFEKNEKKQ' A
#
# COMPACT_ATOMS: atom_id res chain seq x y z
N MET A 1 -5.61 -3.64 -0.91
CA MET A 1 -5.46 -2.22 -1.32
C MET A 1 -6.21 -1.25 -0.41
N LEU A 2 -7.55 -1.34 -0.27
CA LEU A 2 -8.34 -0.34 0.50
C LEU A 2 -7.87 -0.13 1.94
N ILE A 3 -7.55 -1.21 2.66
CA ILE A 3 -7.08 -1.14 4.06
C ILE A 3 -5.74 -0.37 4.16
N ILE A 4 -4.84 -0.57 3.19
CA ILE A 4 -3.51 0.06 3.18
C ILE A 4 -3.65 1.57 2.96
N ILE A 5 -4.55 1.98 2.07
CA ILE A 5 -4.81 3.39 1.75
C ILE A 5 -5.51 4.08 2.92
N LEU A 6 -6.54 3.46 3.51
CA LEU A 6 -7.24 4.00 4.69
C LEU A 6 -6.30 4.14 5.90
N ALA A 7 -5.48 3.13 6.17
CA ALA A 7 -4.48 3.19 7.24
C ALA A 7 -3.47 4.31 6.99
N GLY A 8 -2.98 4.45 5.75
CA GLY A 8 -1.99 5.46 5.45
C GLY A 8 -2.51 6.89 5.50
N VAL A 9 -3.71 7.15 4.97
CA VAL A 9 -4.36 8.47 5.07
C VAL A 9 -4.66 8.81 6.53
N PHE A 10 -5.12 7.85 7.33
CA PHE A 10 -5.45 8.08 8.74
C PHE A 10 -4.21 8.42 9.58
N VAL A 11 -3.11 7.68 9.38
CA VAL A 11 -1.83 7.96 10.05
C VAL A 11 -1.27 9.31 9.61
N GLY A 12 -1.29 9.61 8.30
CA GLY A 12 -0.88 10.91 7.77
C GLY A 12 -1.69 12.07 8.36
N PHE A 13 -3.01 11.93 8.45
CA PHE A 13 -3.91 12.94 9.00
C PHE A 13 -3.68 13.20 10.50
N LYS A 14 -3.46 12.14 11.30
CA LYS A 14 -3.12 12.26 12.72
C LYS A 14 -1.76 12.95 12.93
N LEU A 15 -0.76 12.63 12.09
CA LEU A 15 0.56 13.27 12.15
C LEU A 15 0.49 14.76 11.78
N ASP A 16 -0.29 15.09 10.76
CA ASP A 16 -0.55 16.47 10.29
C ASP A 16 -1.20 17.34 11.37
N GLN A 17 -1.95 16.73 12.29
CA GLN A 17 -2.64 17.42 13.38
C GLN A 17 -1.73 17.65 14.60
N ILE A 18 -0.77 16.76 14.83
CA ILE A 18 0.18 16.84 15.97
C ILE A 18 1.32 17.80 15.66
N TYR A 19 1.77 17.87 14.40
CA TYR A 19 2.70 18.87 13.94
C TYR A 19 1.92 20.02 13.29
N PRO A 20 1.69 21.17 13.98
CA PRO A 20 1.02 22.35 13.42
C PRO A 20 1.96 23.04 12.42
N ASN A 21 2.29 22.34 11.34
CA ASN A 21 3.07 22.84 10.24
C ASN A 21 2.09 23.25 9.14
N GLN A 22 2.09 24.53 8.78
CA GLN A 22 1.16 25.14 7.82
C GLN A 22 1.12 24.43 6.44
N TYR A 23 2.14 23.62 6.14
CA TYR A 23 2.37 23.03 4.81
C TYR A 23 1.84 21.61 4.58
N LYS A 24 1.16 20.98 5.55
CA LYS A 24 0.61 19.61 5.41
C LYS A 24 1.57 18.57 4.79
N ALA A 25 2.88 18.76 5.00
CA ALA A 25 3.91 18.04 4.25
C ALA A 25 3.91 16.54 4.58
N PHE A 26 3.53 16.18 5.81
CA PHE A 26 3.41 14.80 6.23
C PHE A 26 2.26 14.09 5.52
N THR A 27 1.11 14.75 5.33
CA THR A 27 0.00 14.16 4.55
C THR A 27 0.43 13.88 3.11
N ILE A 28 1.15 14.79 2.47
CA ILE A 28 1.65 14.62 1.09
C ILE A 28 2.66 13.47 1.03
N LEU A 29 3.63 13.44 1.93
CA LEU A 29 4.65 12.39 1.98
C LEU A 29 4.03 11.00 2.23
N PHE A 30 3.09 10.92 3.19
CA PHE A 30 2.42 9.68 3.54
C PHE A 30 1.49 9.20 2.42
N SER A 31 0.79 10.11 1.74
CA SER A 31 -0.02 9.80 0.57
C SER A 31 0.84 9.22 -0.56
N LEU A 32 1.99 9.85 -0.85
CA LEU A 32 2.92 9.40 -1.88
C LEU A 32 3.48 8.01 -1.57
N LEU A 33 3.90 7.77 -0.33
CA LEU A 33 4.34 6.46 0.14
C LEU A 33 3.22 5.41 0.05
N SER A 34 1.99 5.76 0.45
CA SER A 34 0.84 4.86 0.40
C SER A 34 0.50 4.44 -1.02
N VAL A 35 0.57 5.35 -2.00
CA VAL A 35 0.37 5.03 -3.42
C VAL A 35 1.48 4.11 -3.92
N GLY A 36 2.74 4.40 -3.58
CA GLY A 36 3.89 3.56 -3.94
C GLY A 36 3.77 2.14 -3.39
N LEU A 37 3.45 2.00 -2.09
CA LEU A 37 3.21 0.68 -1.47
C LEU A 37 2.02 -0.03 -2.11
N SER A 38 0.95 0.68 -2.45
CA SER A 38 -0.22 0.08 -3.09
C SER A 38 0.12 -0.53 -4.45
N ILE A 39 0.91 0.18 -5.26
CA ILE A 39 1.35 -0.32 -6.57
C ILE A 39 2.28 -1.53 -6.38
N TYR A 40 3.25 -1.45 -5.46
CA TYR A 40 4.14 -2.57 -5.15
C TYR A 40 3.36 -3.82 -4.72
N PHE A 41 2.38 -3.67 -3.83
CA PHE A 41 1.55 -4.78 -3.37
C PHE A 41 0.72 -5.40 -4.48
N VAL A 42 0.18 -4.59 -5.40
CA VAL A 42 -0.58 -5.10 -6.55
C VAL A 42 0.31 -5.88 -7.49
N ILE A 43 1.50 -5.35 -7.82
CA ILE A 43 2.47 -6.03 -8.67
C ILE A 43 2.89 -7.36 -8.03
N LYS A 44 3.22 -7.34 -6.73
CA LYS A 44 3.59 -8.54 -5.99
C LYS A 44 2.46 -9.55 -5.93
N GLN A 45 1.23 -9.09 -5.70
CA GLN A 45 0.04 -9.95 -5.68
C GLN A 45 -0.21 -10.61 -7.04
N VAL A 46 -0.07 -9.87 -8.14
CA VAL A 46 -0.22 -10.42 -9.50
C VAL A 46 0.90 -11.42 -9.80
N SER A 47 2.13 -11.12 -9.41
CA SER A 47 3.29 -11.99 -9.62
C SER A 47 3.19 -13.29 -8.78
N ASP A 48 2.82 -13.20 -7.51
CA ASP A 48 2.59 -14.36 -6.65
C ASP A 48 1.36 -15.17 -7.12
N SER A 49 0.28 -14.51 -7.54
CA SER A 49 -0.90 -15.20 -8.10
C SER A 49 -0.56 -15.97 -9.38
N THR A 50 0.37 -15.44 -10.18
CA THR A 50 0.90 -16.12 -11.36
C THR A 50 1.68 -17.37 -10.96
N ASN A 51 2.61 -17.26 -10.01
CA ASN A 51 3.40 -18.41 -9.53
C ASN A 51 2.56 -19.48 -8.83
N GLN A 52 1.54 -19.08 -8.05
CA GLN A 52 0.58 -19.99 -7.43
C GLN A 52 -0.27 -20.75 -8.46
N HIS A 53 -0.51 -20.17 -9.63
CA HIS A 53 -1.18 -20.87 -10.72
C HIS A 53 -0.29 -21.99 -11.31
N PHE A 54 1.03 -21.84 -11.32
CA PHE A 54 1.95 -22.89 -11.79
C PHE A 54 2.12 -24.01 -10.76
N GLU A 55 2.29 -23.70 -9.47
CA GLU A 55 2.46 -24.72 -8.42
C GLU A 55 1.20 -25.58 -8.20
N LYS A 56 0.00 -25.02 -8.38
CA LYS A 56 -1.26 -25.75 -8.19
C LYS A 56 -1.57 -26.72 -9.33
N ASN A 57 -1.00 -26.52 -10.52
CA ASN A 57 -1.17 -27.41 -11.67
C ASN A 57 -0.16 -28.57 -11.67
N GLU A 58 1.01 -28.42 -11.05
CA GLU A 58 2.01 -29.49 -10.92
C GLU A 58 1.63 -30.51 -9.83
N LYS A 59 1.08 -30.07 -8.69
CA LYS A 59 0.60 -30.99 -7.62
C LYS A 59 -0.69 -31.74 -7.98
N LYS A 60 -1.27 -31.49 -9.14
CA LYS A 60 -2.48 -32.14 -9.65
C LYS A 60 -2.21 -33.16 -10.78
N GLN A 61 -0.97 -33.26 -11.27
CA GLN A 61 -0.51 -34.36 -12.12
C GLN A 61 0.18 -35.42 -11.25
#